data_AF-A0A1C3NLT9-F1
#
_entry.id   AF-A0A1C3NLT9-F1
#
_cell.length_a   1.000
_cell.length_b   1.000
_cell.length_c   1.000
_cell.angle_alpha   90.00
_cell.angle_beta   90.00
_cell.angle_gamma   90.00
#
_symmetry.space_group_name_H-M   'P 1'
#
loop_
_entity.id
_entity.type
_entity.pdbx_description
1 polymer ?
#
loop_
_entity_poly.entity_id
_entity_poly.type
_entity_poly.pdbx_seq_one_letter_code
_entity_poly.pdbx_strand_id
1 'polypeptide(L)'
;MIAGYGSTQTAGGDSSLTAGYGSTQTARKGSDLTTGYGSTSTAGADSTLIAGYGSTQTSGGDSSLTAGYGSTQTARSGSDLTTGYGSTSTAGADSSLIAGYGSTQTAGFKSFLTAGYGSTQTAQERSTLVTGYGSTSTAGHDSSLIAGYGSTQTAGYKSILTTGYGSTQTAQESSSLIAGYGSSSMAGPDSSLIAGYGSTQTAGYESTLTAGYGSTQTAQNSSWLITGYGSTSTASFQSSLIAGYGSTQTAGYESTLTAGYGSTQTAQEVSWLTTGYGSTQTAGHGSILTAGYGSNSTAGYESTLIAGYGSTQTAGYESTLTAGYGSTLTALENSSLTAGYGSTEIAGFSSTLIAGYGSSQTAGRDSTLTAGYGSTLTAQDNSSLTAGYGSTETAGQDSSLIAGYGSNLTSGVRSYLTAGYGSNQIASYGSSLIAGHESIQIAGHRSMLIAGKLSSQTAGSRSTLIAGRGSVQTAGDRCKLIAGADSTQIAGDRSKLLAGSNSYLTAGDRSKLTAGDSCTLMAGDRSRLTAGKDSFLTAGANSRLIGSMGSTLTGGEDSVLIFRCWDGKRYTNIIAKTGEQGVEADTAYQVDDDKNVVEKFDDPFDTIELAHIDGSMPAIDDRPIAPSPN
;
A
#
# COMPACT_ATOMS: atom_id res chain seq x y z
N MET A 1 -50.83 76.31 2.40
CA MET A 1 -51.03 76.40 3.87
C MET A 1 -52.50 76.21 4.19
N ILE A 2 -52.88 74.99 4.60
CA ILE A 2 -54.18 74.63 5.21
C ILE A 2 -53.93 73.89 6.52
N ALA A 3 -54.54 74.29 7.65
CA ALA A 3 -54.19 73.78 8.99
C ALA A 3 -55.42 73.39 9.84
N GLY A 4 -55.29 72.30 10.62
CA GLY A 4 -56.21 71.96 11.72
C GLY A 4 -56.00 72.81 12.99
N TYR A 5 -56.74 72.51 14.06
CA TYR A 5 -56.57 73.19 15.35
C TYR A 5 -55.21 72.78 15.96
N GLY A 6 -54.43 73.77 16.43
CA GLY A 6 -53.07 73.54 16.93
C GLY A 6 -52.04 73.16 15.85
N SER A 7 -52.37 73.31 14.57
CA SER A 7 -51.52 72.95 13.42
C SER A 7 -50.86 74.18 12.80
N THR A 8 -49.64 74.09 12.26
CA THR A 8 -48.84 75.29 11.94
C THR A 8 -47.95 75.17 10.70
N GLN A 9 -47.70 76.30 10.01
CA GLN A 9 -47.32 76.34 8.60
C GLN A 9 -46.51 77.60 8.24
N THR A 10 -45.45 77.48 7.41
CA THR A 10 -44.65 78.60 6.86
C THR A 10 -44.08 78.30 5.45
N ALA A 11 -44.03 79.28 4.54
CA ALA A 11 -43.46 79.16 3.19
C ALA A 11 -42.55 80.33 2.82
N GLY A 12 -41.66 80.13 1.84
CA GLY A 12 -41.00 81.20 1.11
C GLY A 12 -41.84 81.70 -0.07
N GLY A 13 -41.21 82.42 -1.01
CA GLY A 13 -41.78 82.56 -2.36
C GLY A 13 -41.83 81.18 -3.03
N ASP A 14 -42.86 80.90 -3.83
CA ASP A 14 -43.07 79.59 -4.48
C ASP A 14 -42.98 78.39 -3.50
N SER A 15 -43.83 78.29 -2.46
CA SER A 15 -43.80 77.11 -1.54
C SER A 15 -45.15 76.85 -0.84
N SER A 16 -45.47 75.58 -0.49
CA SER A 16 -46.83 75.19 -0.05
C SER A 16 -46.90 74.06 1.02
N LEU A 17 -48.08 73.91 1.65
CA LEU A 17 -48.30 73.17 2.92
C LEU A 17 -49.78 72.79 3.21
N THR A 18 -49.97 71.70 3.97
CA THR A 18 -51.23 71.11 4.53
C THR A 18 -51.11 70.91 6.07
N ALA A 19 -52.08 70.31 6.80
CA ALA A 19 -51.90 69.67 8.12
C ALA A 19 -53.19 69.15 8.80
N GLY A 20 -53.15 67.93 9.36
CA GLY A 20 -54.09 67.47 10.40
C GLY A 20 -53.93 68.22 11.73
N TYR A 21 -54.80 67.99 12.72
CA TYR A 21 -54.76 68.63 14.07
C TYR A 21 -53.40 68.42 14.75
N GLY A 22 -52.84 69.44 15.41
CA GLY A 22 -51.54 69.34 16.10
C GLY A 22 -50.36 68.95 15.19
N SER A 23 -50.39 69.35 13.92
CA SER A 23 -49.48 68.86 12.88
C SER A 23 -48.87 70.04 12.10
N THR A 24 -47.60 69.93 11.72
CA THR A 24 -46.79 71.14 11.48
C THR A 24 -45.93 71.00 10.25
N GLN A 25 -45.77 72.06 9.46
CA GLN A 25 -45.15 72.02 8.14
C GLN A 25 -44.34 73.31 7.87
N THR A 26 -43.26 73.31 7.09
CA THR A 26 -42.49 74.53 6.73
C THR A 26 -41.66 74.36 5.45
N ALA A 27 -41.50 75.41 4.63
CA ALA A 27 -40.92 75.33 3.28
C ALA A 27 -39.98 76.52 2.93
N ARG A 28 -38.86 76.28 2.22
CA ARG A 28 -38.13 77.36 1.51
C ARG A 28 -38.56 77.41 0.04
N LYS A 29 -37.99 78.33 -0.75
CA LYS A 29 -38.30 78.53 -2.18
C LYS A 29 -38.32 77.18 -2.93
N GLY A 30 -39.41 76.89 -3.64
CA GLY A 30 -39.61 75.68 -4.45
C GLY A 30 -40.18 74.44 -3.75
N SER A 31 -40.77 74.55 -2.55
CA SER A 31 -40.85 73.39 -1.63
C SER A 31 -42.24 73.11 -1.02
N ASP A 32 -42.60 71.83 -0.78
CA ASP A 32 -43.98 71.38 -0.52
C ASP A 32 -44.22 70.23 0.49
N LEU A 33 -45.35 70.24 1.20
CA LEU A 33 -45.43 69.63 2.54
C LEU A 33 -46.81 68.91 2.83
N THR A 34 -46.91 67.79 3.59
CA THR A 34 -48.21 67.08 3.92
C THR A 34 -48.26 66.23 5.23
N THR A 35 -49.33 66.31 6.05
CA THR A 35 -49.38 65.62 7.37
C THR A 35 -50.78 65.18 7.80
N GLY A 36 -50.89 63.96 8.34
CA GLY A 36 -51.98 63.50 9.21
C GLY A 36 -51.98 64.22 10.57
N TYR A 37 -52.81 63.76 11.52
CA TYR A 37 -52.82 64.26 12.91
C TYR A 37 -51.50 63.91 13.65
N GLY A 38 -50.97 64.84 14.44
CA GLY A 38 -49.72 64.69 15.19
C GLY A 38 -48.45 64.56 14.35
N SER A 39 -48.48 64.93 13.06
CA SER A 39 -47.39 64.63 12.11
C SER A 39 -46.73 65.88 11.53
N THR A 40 -45.55 65.72 10.90
CA THR A 40 -44.68 66.88 10.60
C THR A 40 -44.24 66.97 9.14
N SER A 41 -43.96 68.20 8.71
CA SER A 41 -43.30 68.60 7.47
C SER A 41 -42.25 69.74 7.68
N THR A 42 -41.20 69.95 6.83
CA THR A 42 -39.85 70.54 7.13
C THR A 42 -38.89 70.66 5.92
N ALA A 43 -39.29 71.33 4.83
CA ALA A 43 -38.55 71.36 3.57
C ALA A 43 -37.42 72.38 3.40
N GLY A 44 -36.36 71.92 2.71
CA GLY A 44 -35.26 72.71 2.14
C GLY A 44 -35.69 73.67 1.02
N ALA A 45 -34.82 73.90 0.04
CA ALA A 45 -35.13 74.67 -1.17
C ALA A 45 -35.17 73.70 -2.36
N ASP A 46 -36.30 73.66 -3.07
CA ASP A 46 -36.68 72.62 -4.04
C ASP A 46 -36.76 71.23 -3.35
N SER A 47 -37.86 70.93 -2.62
CA SER A 47 -37.85 69.97 -1.47
C SER A 47 -39.25 69.55 -0.94
N THR A 48 -39.51 68.35 -0.38
CA THR A 48 -40.82 68.00 0.30
C THR A 48 -40.84 67.11 1.60
N LEU A 49 -41.59 67.43 2.70
CA LEU A 49 -41.87 66.52 3.91
C LEU A 49 -43.35 66.04 3.84
N ILE A 50 -43.66 64.79 4.23
CA ILE A 50 -44.97 64.12 4.15
C ILE A 50 -45.12 63.03 5.25
N ALA A 51 -46.35 62.76 5.73
CA ALA A 51 -46.54 62.08 7.00
C ALA A 51 -47.95 61.47 7.30
N GLY A 52 -48.05 60.18 7.64
CA GLY A 52 -49.17 59.55 8.38
C GLY A 52 -49.20 59.97 9.87
N TYR A 53 -50.02 59.38 10.76
CA TYR A 53 -50.06 59.80 12.18
C TYR A 53 -48.65 59.77 12.82
N GLY A 54 -48.07 60.91 13.25
CA GLY A 54 -46.69 60.99 13.77
C GLY A 54 -45.62 60.53 12.77
N SER A 55 -45.18 61.40 11.86
CA SER A 55 -44.42 61.01 10.64
C SER A 55 -43.76 62.21 9.90
N THR A 56 -42.84 62.01 8.91
CA THR A 56 -42.00 63.04 8.22
C THR A 56 -41.34 62.60 6.85
N GLN A 57 -41.41 63.40 5.74
CA GLN A 57 -40.54 63.42 4.49
C GLN A 57 -39.31 64.42 4.74
N THR A 58 -38.93 65.40 3.88
CA THR A 58 -37.74 66.31 3.70
C THR A 58 -36.39 66.24 4.45
N SER A 59 -35.24 66.36 3.77
CA SER A 59 -34.78 67.14 2.61
C SER A 59 -34.09 68.48 2.87
N GLY A 60 -32.78 68.50 2.62
CA GLY A 60 -32.03 69.65 2.09
C GLY A 60 -32.53 70.03 0.69
N GLY A 61 -31.69 70.50 -0.24
CA GLY A 61 -32.13 70.65 -1.64
C GLY A 61 -32.33 69.29 -2.33
N ASP A 62 -33.54 68.71 -2.20
CA ASP A 62 -33.87 67.26 -2.12
C ASP A 62 -33.16 66.50 -0.96
N SER A 63 -33.33 65.16 -0.84
CA SER A 63 -33.27 64.30 0.38
C SER A 63 -34.62 63.90 1.01
N SER A 64 -35.57 63.38 0.25
CA SER A 64 -36.99 63.46 0.62
C SER A 64 -37.57 62.82 1.91
N LEU A 65 -37.20 61.73 2.60
CA LEU A 65 -37.95 61.02 3.70
C LEU A 65 -39.42 60.52 3.40
N THR A 66 -40.31 60.23 4.40
CA THR A 66 -41.82 60.02 4.45
C THR A 66 -42.20 59.01 5.52
N ALA A 67 -43.04 59.34 6.50
CA ALA A 67 -43.59 58.32 7.40
C ALA A 67 -45.08 58.04 7.19
N GLY A 68 -45.54 56.84 7.55
CA GLY A 68 -46.94 56.40 7.45
C GLY A 68 -47.39 55.74 8.75
N TYR A 69 -47.40 56.52 9.84
CA TYR A 69 -47.23 56.02 11.20
C TYR A 69 -45.88 55.31 11.36
N GLY A 70 -44.82 56.03 10.99
CA GLY A 70 -43.43 55.70 11.32
C GLY A 70 -42.46 55.71 10.13
N SER A 71 -42.88 55.36 8.91
CA SER A 71 -42.09 55.07 7.68
C SER A 71 -40.90 55.91 7.17
N THR A 72 -40.46 57.01 7.80
CA THR A 72 -39.55 58.09 7.34
C THR A 72 -38.47 57.55 6.36
N GLN A 73 -38.38 58.11 5.12
CA GLN A 73 -38.10 57.49 3.78
C GLN A 73 -36.91 58.05 2.87
N THR A 74 -37.14 58.73 1.71
CA THR A 74 -36.22 59.15 0.58
C THR A 74 -35.03 60.15 0.91
N ALA A 75 -34.18 60.81 0.07
CA ALA A 75 -33.66 60.86 -1.34
C ALA A 75 -32.27 61.59 -1.34
N ARG A 76 -31.97 62.66 -2.15
CA ARG A 76 -30.68 63.41 -2.12
C ARG A 76 -30.61 64.91 -2.55
N SER A 77 -30.26 65.79 -1.59
CA SER A 77 -29.22 66.85 -1.72
C SER A 77 -27.81 66.29 -1.46
N GLY A 78 -27.77 64.97 -1.25
CA GLY A 78 -27.07 64.36 -0.13
C GLY A 78 -27.47 64.91 1.23
N SER A 79 -28.29 64.26 2.05
CA SER A 79 -28.81 62.87 2.13
C SER A 79 -30.11 62.84 2.93
N ASP A 80 -30.92 61.77 2.95
CA ASP A 80 -31.77 61.46 4.14
C ASP A 80 -32.20 59.95 4.26
N LEU A 81 -33.34 59.59 4.90
CA LEU A 81 -33.25 58.79 6.15
C LEU A 81 -34.50 57.99 6.64
N THR A 82 -34.26 56.90 7.44
CA THR A 82 -35.10 56.26 8.54
C THR A 82 -35.97 54.95 8.31
N THR A 83 -36.49 54.38 9.42
CA THR A 83 -37.75 53.66 9.79
C THR A 83 -38.29 52.42 9.02
N GLY A 84 -39.04 51.50 9.67
CA GLY A 84 -39.69 51.46 11.01
C GLY A 84 -40.81 50.38 11.15
N TYR A 85 -41.66 50.39 12.20
CA TYR A 85 -43.10 50.08 11.97
C TYR A 85 -43.64 51.28 11.20
N GLY A 86 -44.26 50.99 10.05
CA GLY A 86 -44.20 51.86 8.87
C GLY A 86 -42.75 51.96 8.36
N SER A 87 -42.49 51.78 7.06
CA SER A 87 -41.11 51.80 6.51
C SER A 87 -41.00 52.45 5.14
N THR A 88 -39.80 52.94 4.78
CA THR A 88 -38.99 52.35 3.68
C THR A 88 -37.98 53.33 3.01
N SER A 89 -36.82 53.62 3.59
CA SER A 89 -35.94 54.71 3.09
C SER A 89 -35.22 54.54 1.74
N THR A 90 -34.80 55.66 1.14
CA THR A 90 -33.98 55.69 -0.09
C THR A 90 -33.11 56.95 -0.18
N ALA A 91 -31.78 56.87 -0.21
CA ALA A 91 -30.91 58.04 -0.40
C ALA A 91 -29.66 57.71 -1.22
N GLY A 92 -28.50 58.34 -0.96
CA GLY A 92 -27.34 58.29 -1.87
C GLY A 92 -25.97 58.48 -1.19
N ALA A 93 -24.96 58.95 -1.96
CA ALA A 93 -23.53 59.05 -1.61
C ALA A 93 -23.12 59.86 -0.34
N ASP A 94 -23.29 59.32 0.89
CA ASP A 94 -23.08 59.87 2.26
C ASP A 94 -24.39 59.92 3.12
N SER A 95 -25.28 58.90 3.09
CA SER A 95 -26.59 58.88 3.81
C SER A 95 -26.63 57.97 5.06
N SER A 96 -27.62 58.09 5.97
CA SER A 96 -27.60 57.41 7.29
C SER A 96 -28.97 56.86 7.79
N LEU A 97 -29.54 55.89 7.09
CA LEU A 97 -30.92 55.38 7.26
C LEU A 97 -31.06 54.42 8.47
N ILE A 98 -31.98 54.65 9.42
CA ILE A 98 -32.14 53.80 10.63
C ILE A 98 -33.60 53.33 10.83
N ALA A 99 -33.86 52.03 10.76
CA ALA A 99 -35.18 51.40 10.61
C ALA A 99 -35.54 50.27 11.60
N GLY A 100 -36.80 49.82 11.51
CA GLY A 100 -37.43 48.84 12.39
C GLY A 100 -37.77 47.53 11.66
N TYR A 101 -38.94 46.96 11.94
CA TYR A 101 -39.33 45.65 11.41
C TYR A 101 -39.94 45.74 10.00
N GLY A 102 -39.60 44.79 9.12
CA GLY A 102 -40.16 44.69 7.76
C GLY A 102 -39.70 45.81 6.83
N SER A 103 -38.56 46.44 7.11
CA SER A 103 -38.18 47.71 6.51
C SER A 103 -37.33 47.56 5.25
N THR A 104 -37.64 48.29 4.18
CA THR A 104 -36.72 48.39 3.04
C THR A 104 -35.92 49.69 3.10
N GLN A 105 -34.65 49.69 2.71
CA GLN A 105 -33.76 50.85 2.77
C GLN A 105 -32.78 50.81 1.59
N THR A 106 -32.67 51.92 0.85
CA THR A 106 -31.69 52.07 -0.24
C THR A 106 -30.78 53.26 0.05
N ALA A 107 -29.49 53.20 -0.24
CA ALA A 107 -28.59 54.35 -0.15
C ALA A 107 -27.51 54.30 -1.25
N GLY A 108 -26.60 55.27 -1.23
CA GLY A 108 -25.50 55.33 -2.19
C GLY A 108 -24.16 55.03 -1.55
N PHE A 109 -23.11 55.60 -2.13
CA PHE A 109 -21.73 55.58 -1.62
C PHE A 109 -21.66 56.00 -0.13
N LYS A 110 -20.67 55.51 0.63
CA LYS A 110 -20.38 55.91 2.03
C LYS A 110 -21.60 55.98 2.98
N SER A 111 -22.60 55.13 2.78
CA SER A 111 -23.85 55.24 3.53
C SER A 111 -23.92 54.28 4.71
N PHE A 112 -24.65 54.67 5.75
CA PHE A 112 -24.96 53.86 6.91
C PHE A 112 -26.44 53.46 6.85
N LEU A 113 -26.73 52.17 7.00
CA LEU A 113 -28.07 51.62 7.05
C LEU A 113 -28.18 50.73 8.30
N THR A 114 -29.28 50.85 9.03
CA THR A 114 -29.62 49.99 10.17
C THR A 114 -31.09 49.62 10.08
N ALA A 115 -31.48 48.36 10.32
CA ALA A 115 -32.86 47.90 10.29
C ALA A 115 -33.10 46.68 11.21
N GLY A 116 -34.35 46.41 11.54
CA GLY A 116 -34.79 45.28 12.37
C GLY A 116 -35.03 44.00 11.58
N TYR A 117 -35.82 43.08 12.14
CA TYR A 117 -36.15 41.78 11.54
C TYR A 117 -36.94 41.92 10.22
N GLY A 118 -36.70 41.01 9.26
CA GLY A 118 -37.44 40.94 7.99
C GLY A 118 -37.17 42.12 7.05
N SER A 119 -36.02 42.78 7.18
CA SER A 119 -35.71 44.02 6.46
C SER A 119 -34.92 43.78 5.17
N THR A 120 -34.92 44.72 4.23
CA THR A 120 -34.11 44.67 3.00
C THR A 120 -33.29 45.94 2.87
N GLN A 121 -31.97 45.83 2.94
CA GLN A 121 -31.06 46.96 2.74
C GLN A 121 -30.35 46.89 1.38
N THR A 122 -30.05 48.04 0.80
CA THR A 122 -29.23 48.19 -0.41
C THR A 122 -28.40 49.47 -0.30
N ALA A 123 -27.11 49.42 -0.61
CA ALA A 123 -26.25 50.59 -0.71
C ALA A 123 -25.28 50.47 -1.89
N GLN A 124 -24.61 51.56 -2.24
CA GLN A 124 -23.43 51.48 -3.11
C GLN A 124 -22.18 51.31 -2.23
N GLU A 125 -20.99 51.51 -2.79
CA GLU A 125 -19.70 51.26 -2.15
C GLU A 125 -19.42 52.05 -0.86
N ARG A 126 -18.43 51.58 -0.09
CA ARG A 126 -17.95 52.18 1.17
C ARG A 126 -19.00 52.29 2.28
N SER A 127 -20.06 51.48 2.20
CA SER A 127 -21.25 51.60 3.05
C SER A 127 -21.28 50.59 4.18
N THR A 128 -21.95 50.90 5.29
CA THR A 128 -22.19 49.98 6.41
C THR A 128 -23.68 49.65 6.53
N LEU A 129 -24.03 48.38 6.54
CA LEU A 129 -25.38 47.84 6.62
C LEU A 129 -25.51 46.99 7.89
N VAL A 130 -26.57 47.19 8.67
CA VAL A 130 -26.85 46.41 9.89
C VAL A 130 -28.32 45.98 9.86
N THR A 131 -28.60 44.68 9.96
CA THR A 131 -29.97 44.15 9.94
C THR A 131 -30.25 43.10 11.02
N GLY A 132 -31.54 42.89 11.33
CA GLY A 132 -31.99 41.84 12.23
C GLY A 132 -32.20 40.48 11.54
N TYR A 133 -32.78 39.52 12.26
CA TYR A 133 -33.17 38.19 11.73
C TYR A 133 -33.98 38.24 10.43
N GLY A 134 -33.75 37.28 9.53
CA GLY A 134 -34.56 37.09 8.32
C GLY A 134 -34.45 38.23 7.30
N SER A 135 -33.34 38.97 7.30
CA SER A 135 -33.18 40.20 6.51
C SER A 135 -32.32 40.00 5.27
N THR A 136 -32.50 40.82 4.24
CA THR A 136 -31.63 40.91 3.06
C THR A 136 -30.78 42.18 3.13
N SER A 137 -29.56 42.17 2.59
CA SER A 137 -28.63 43.32 2.58
C SER A 137 -27.71 43.27 1.37
N THR A 138 -27.70 44.31 0.55
CA THR A 138 -26.84 44.42 -0.65
C THR A 138 -25.94 45.65 -0.55
N ALA A 139 -24.65 45.56 -0.86
CA ALA A 139 -23.75 46.72 -0.88
C ALA A 139 -22.80 46.72 -2.09
N GLY A 140 -22.17 47.86 -2.36
CA GLY A 140 -21.08 47.97 -3.34
C GLY A 140 -19.74 47.46 -2.79
N HIS A 141 -18.64 47.93 -3.35
CA HIS A 141 -17.29 47.59 -2.87
C HIS A 141 -16.95 48.26 -1.51
N ASP A 142 -15.84 47.92 -0.86
CA ASP A 142 -15.36 48.51 0.42
C ASP A 142 -16.41 48.54 1.56
N SER A 143 -17.41 47.64 1.54
CA SER A 143 -18.62 47.77 2.38
C SER A 143 -18.68 46.76 3.53
N SER A 144 -19.38 47.09 4.61
CA SER A 144 -19.50 46.27 5.83
C SER A 144 -20.96 45.91 6.11
N LEU A 145 -21.31 44.62 6.09
CA LEU A 145 -22.67 44.13 6.29
C LEU A 145 -22.72 43.27 7.57
N ILE A 146 -23.66 43.56 8.47
CA ILE A 146 -23.91 42.80 9.71
C ILE A 146 -25.39 42.38 9.74
N ALA A 147 -25.69 41.11 10.02
CA ALA A 147 -27.06 40.60 10.01
C ALA A 147 -27.31 39.49 11.05
N GLY A 148 -28.58 39.31 11.43
CA GLY A 148 -28.99 38.22 12.32
C GLY A 148 -29.08 36.85 11.64
N TYR A 149 -29.53 35.84 12.39
CA TYR A 149 -29.95 34.52 11.88
C TYR A 149 -30.87 34.60 10.65
N GLY A 150 -30.74 33.64 9.73
CA GLY A 150 -31.63 33.47 8.57
C GLY A 150 -31.56 34.60 7.54
N SER A 151 -30.46 35.35 7.51
CA SER A 151 -30.33 36.56 6.67
C SER A 151 -29.57 36.30 5.37
N THR A 152 -29.76 37.15 4.36
CA THR A 152 -29.03 37.10 3.08
C THR A 152 -28.20 38.38 2.90
N GLN A 153 -26.90 38.26 2.68
CA GLN A 153 -25.99 39.38 2.42
C GLN A 153 -25.31 39.24 1.06
N THR A 154 -25.22 40.33 0.32
CA THR A 154 -24.52 40.44 -0.97
C THR A 154 -23.64 41.68 -0.97
N ALA A 155 -22.37 41.59 -1.36
CA ALA A 155 -21.49 42.75 -1.40
C ALA A 155 -20.52 42.74 -2.60
N GLY A 156 -19.97 43.91 -2.91
CA GLY A 156 -18.90 44.06 -3.90
C GLY A 156 -17.52 43.73 -3.35
N TYR A 157 -16.50 44.04 -4.16
CA TYR A 157 -15.07 43.91 -3.84
C TYR A 157 -14.68 44.46 -2.45
N LYS A 158 -13.70 43.84 -1.77
CA LYS A 158 -13.16 44.32 -0.47
C LYS A 158 -14.21 44.55 0.63
N SER A 159 -15.24 43.70 0.68
CA SER A 159 -16.31 43.84 1.66
C SER A 159 -16.17 42.91 2.86
N ILE A 160 -16.73 43.31 3.99
CA ILE A 160 -16.82 42.53 5.23
C ILE A 160 -18.28 42.14 5.45
N LEU A 161 -18.57 40.86 5.65
CA LEU A 161 -19.92 40.33 5.84
C LEU A 161 -19.93 39.52 7.15
N THR A 162 -20.88 39.81 8.05
CA THR A 162 -21.06 39.10 9.32
C THR A 162 -22.52 38.68 9.48
N THR A 163 -22.78 37.38 9.68
CA THR A 163 -24.13 36.82 9.87
C THR A 163 -24.19 35.82 11.03
N GLY A 164 -25.39 35.62 11.56
CA GLY A 164 -25.70 34.51 12.46
C GLY A 164 -26.07 33.21 11.72
N TYR A 165 -26.51 32.20 12.48
CA TYR A 165 -26.98 30.89 12.03
C TYR A 165 -27.93 30.89 10.82
N GLY A 166 -27.81 29.90 9.95
CA GLY A 166 -28.75 29.66 8.84
C GLY A 166 -28.79 30.75 7.77
N SER A 167 -27.72 31.53 7.64
CA SER A 167 -27.67 32.71 6.76
C SER A 167 -26.99 32.41 5.43
N THR A 168 -27.20 33.26 4.42
CA THR A 168 -26.51 33.23 3.13
C THR A 168 -25.67 34.49 2.96
N GLN A 169 -24.44 34.36 2.46
CA GLN A 169 -23.52 35.45 2.17
C GLN A 169 -22.94 35.29 0.77
N THR A 170 -22.81 36.37 0.02
CA THR A 170 -22.15 36.44 -1.29
C THR A 170 -21.29 37.70 -1.36
N ALA A 171 -20.02 37.57 -1.71
CA ALA A 171 -19.15 38.72 -1.95
C ALA A 171 -18.30 38.53 -3.22
N GLN A 172 -17.67 39.61 -3.68
CA GLN A 172 -16.67 39.55 -4.74
C GLN A 172 -15.26 39.38 -4.14
N GLU A 173 -14.23 39.56 -4.97
CA GLU A 173 -12.79 39.46 -4.63
C GLU A 173 -12.37 40.23 -3.36
N SER A 174 -11.29 39.78 -2.72
CA SER A 174 -10.66 40.42 -1.53
C SER A 174 -11.60 40.59 -0.31
N SER A 175 -12.63 39.75 -0.15
CA SER A 175 -13.69 39.95 0.86
C SER A 175 -13.56 39.03 2.08
N SER A 176 -14.10 39.46 3.22
CA SER A 176 -14.10 38.71 4.49
C SER A 176 -15.51 38.37 4.95
N LEU A 177 -15.84 37.08 5.03
CA LEU A 177 -17.16 36.56 5.38
C LEU A 177 -17.08 35.81 6.72
N ILE A 178 -17.96 36.15 7.66
CA ILE A 178 -18.12 35.50 8.97
C ILE A 178 -19.57 35.07 9.11
N ALA A 179 -19.82 33.79 9.39
CA ALA A 179 -21.15 33.22 9.48
C ALA A 179 -21.33 32.25 10.67
N GLY A 180 -22.58 32.07 11.11
CA GLY A 180 -22.92 31.09 12.13
C GLY A 180 -23.06 29.65 11.59
N TYR A 181 -23.39 28.71 12.48
CA TYR A 181 -23.83 27.34 12.15
C TYR A 181 -24.85 27.27 11.01
N GLY A 182 -24.71 26.26 10.13
CA GLY A 182 -25.69 25.98 9.07
C GLY A 182 -25.81 27.05 7.99
N SER A 183 -24.78 27.88 7.81
CA SER A 183 -24.82 29.01 6.85
C SER A 183 -24.16 28.66 5.52
N SER A 184 -24.44 29.45 4.49
CA SER A 184 -23.85 29.34 3.15
C SER A 184 -23.08 30.62 2.81
N SER A 185 -21.80 30.52 2.46
CA SER A 185 -20.94 31.67 2.16
C SER A 185 -20.24 31.49 0.80
N MET A 186 -20.43 32.44 -0.11
CA MET A 186 -19.81 32.49 -1.44
C MET A 186 -18.92 33.73 -1.54
N ALA A 187 -17.68 33.60 -2.03
CA ALA A 187 -16.80 34.73 -2.27
C ALA A 187 -16.05 34.63 -3.61
N GLY A 188 -15.47 35.75 -4.05
CA GLY A 188 -14.51 35.76 -5.15
C GLY A 188 -13.12 35.23 -4.74
N PRO A 189 -12.08 35.53 -5.53
CA PRO A 189 -10.69 35.28 -5.15
C PRO A 189 -10.24 36.09 -3.92
N ASP A 190 -9.05 35.80 -3.41
CA ASP A 190 -8.34 36.53 -2.35
C ASP A 190 -9.16 36.69 -1.05
N SER A 191 -10.11 35.78 -0.81
CA SER A 191 -11.18 35.97 0.17
C SER A 191 -11.04 35.07 1.39
N SER A 192 -11.51 35.55 2.55
CA SER A 192 -11.45 34.86 3.84
C SER A 192 -12.85 34.51 4.32
N LEU A 193 -13.16 33.22 4.51
CA LEU A 193 -14.48 32.73 4.92
C LEU A 193 -14.36 31.98 6.25
N ILE A 194 -15.10 32.41 7.28
CA ILE A 194 -15.17 31.76 8.61
C ILE A 194 -16.62 31.38 8.89
N ALA A 195 -16.90 30.12 9.19
CA ALA A 195 -18.25 29.63 9.47
C ALA A 195 -18.32 28.59 10.61
N GLY A 196 -19.52 28.39 11.16
CA GLY A 196 -19.75 27.38 12.19
C GLY A 196 -19.89 25.95 11.65
N TYR A 197 -20.17 25.00 12.54
CA TYR A 197 -20.67 23.65 12.23
C TYR A 197 -21.74 23.61 11.13
N GLY A 198 -21.71 22.58 10.28
CA GLY A 198 -22.75 22.30 9.28
C GLY A 198 -22.86 23.33 8.17
N SER A 199 -21.84 24.15 7.94
CA SER A 199 -21.89 25.27 6.99
C SER A 199 -21.35 24.87 5.61
N THR A 200 -21.76 25.59 4.57
CA THR A 200 -21.21 25.48 3.21
C THR A 200 -20.42 26.74 2.87
N GLN A 201 -19.20 26.60 2.35
CA GLN A 201 -18.34 27.71 1.93
C GLN A 201 -17.78 27.46 0.54
N THR A 202 -17.88 28.45 -0.34
CA THR A 202 -17.28 28.42 -1.68
C THR A 202 -16.50 29.71 -1.94
N ALA A 203 -15.28 29.61 -2.47
CA ALA A 203 -14.44 30.77 -2.80
C ALA A 203 -13.73 30.61 -4.16
N GLY A 204 -13.09 31.69 -4.62
CA GLY A 204 -12.22 31.69 -5.80
C GLY A 204 -10.86 31.04 -5.54
N TYR A 205 -9.82 31.56 -6.21
CA TYR A 205 -8.42 31.21 -5.95
C TYR A 205 -7.85 32.03 -4.79
N GLU A 206 -6.65 31.65 -4.31
CA GLU A 206 -5.89 32.34 -3.24
C GLU A 206 -6.73 32.67 -1.98
N SER A 207 -7.70 31.81 -1.68
CA SER A 207 -8.71 32.05 -0.65
C SER A 207 -8.51 31.16 0.58
N THR A 208 -8.90 31.67 1.75
CA THR A 208 -8.79 30.96 3.04
C THR A 208 -10.18 30.65 3.59
N LEU A 209 -10.48 29.37 3.83
CA LEU A 209 -11.77 28.90 4.33
C LEU A 209 -11.57 28.18 5.68
N THR A 210 -12.34 28.55 6.70
CA THR A 210 -12.37 27.90 8.02
C THR A 210 -13.80 27.58 8.42
N ALA A 211 -14.08 26.32 8.74
CA ALA A 211 -15.41 25.86 9.16
C ALA A 211 -15.35 24.79 10.27
N GLY A 212 -16.47 24.63 10.99
CA GLY A 212 -16.58 23.62 12.04
C GLY A 212 -16.82 22.19 11.52
N TYR A 213 -17.09 21.26 12.44
CA TYR A 213 -17.62 19.91 12.19
C TYR A 213 -18.75 19.86 11.15
N GLY A 214 -18.77 18.81 10.33
CA GLY A 214 -19.85 18.52 9.39
C GLY A 214 -20.03 19.55 8.26
N SER A 215 -18.98 20.34 7.97
CA SER A 215 -19.07 21.43 6.99
C SER A 215 -18.61 21.01 5.60
N THR A 216 -19.02 21.75 4.58
CA THR A 216 -18.57 21.57 3.18
C THR A 216 -17.81 22.82 2.71
N GLN A 217 -16.59 22.63 2.20
CA GLN A 217 -15.77 23.70 1.64
C GLN A 217 -15.40 23.39 0.18
N THR A 218 -15.44 24.41 -0.67
CA THR A 218 -14.96 24.36 -2.06
C THR A 218 -14.14 25.61 -2.37
N ALA A 219 -12.94 25.44 -2.93
CA ALA A 219 -12.15 26.57 -3.46
C ALA A 219 -11.51 26.22 -4.80
N GLN A 220 -10.92 27.22 -5.45
CA GLN A 220 -10.16 27.02 -6.68
C GLN A 220 -8.68 26.76 -6.34
N ASN A 221 -7.75 27.39 -7.06
CA ASN A 221 -6.31 27.15 -6.92
C ASN A 221 -5.72 27.87 -5.70
N SER A 222 -4.54 27.44 -5.27
CA SER A 222 -3.69 28.14 -4.28
C SER A 222 -4.39 28.47 -2.97
N SER A 223 -5.37 27.65 -2.56
CA SER A 223 -6.32 27.97 -1.49
C SER A 223 -6.09 27.10 -0.24
N TRP A 224 -6.44 27.65 0.93
CA TRP A 224 -6.22 27.03 2.23
C TRP A 224 -7.55 26.72 2.93
N LEU A 225 -7.82 25.45 3.22
CA LEU A 225 -9.08 24.94 3.76
C LEU A 225 -8.85 24.30 5.13
N ILE A 226 -9.56 24.75 6.16
CA ILE A 226 -9.57 24.17 7.50
C ILE A 226 -11.00 23.74 7.86
N THR A 227 -11.20 22.47 8.20
CA THR A 227 -12.49 21.93 8.67
C THR A 227 -12.37 21.08 9.92
N GLY A 228 -13.49 20.90 10.64
CA GLY A 228 -13.58 19.95 11.75
C GLY A 228 -13.87 18.51 11.31
N TYR A 229 -14.06 17.61 12.28
CA TYR A 229 -14.57 16.24 12.11
C TYR A 229 -15.77 16.12 11.14
N GLY A 230 -15.79 15.03 10.35
CA GLY A 230 -16.93 14.67 9.49
C GLY A 230 -17.21 15.65 8.34
N SER A 231 -16.21 16.43 7.93
CA SER A 231 -16.37 17.50 6.93
C SER A 231 -15.93 17.07 5.54
N THR A 232 -16.34 17.82 4.51
CA THR A 232 -15.90 17.65 3.12
C THR A 232 -15.16 18.91 2.65
N SER A 233 -13.94 18.75 2.13
CA SER A 233 -13.14 19.85 1.57
C SER A 233 -12.73 19.52 0.15
N THR A 234 -13.01 20.41 -0.80
CA THR A 234 -12.60 20.28 -2.21
C THR A 234 -11.79 21.52 -2.62
N ALA A 235 -10.62 21.32 -3.23
CA ALA A 235 -9.85 22.40 -3.83
C ALA A 235 -9.24 21.97 -5.18
N SER A 236 -8.59 22.90 -5.87
CA SER A 236 -7.97 22.66 -7.18
C SER A 236 -6.44 22.53 -7.05
N PHE A 237 -5.66 23.21 -7.90
CA PHE A 237 -4.19 23.15 -7.94
C PHE A 237 -3.54 23.84 -6.72
N GLN A 238 -2.32 23.41 -6.32
CA GLN A 238 -1.49 24.03 -5.27
C GLN A 238 -2.20 24.35 -3.94
N SER A 239 -3.15 23.50 -3.52
CA SER A 239 -4.05 23.80 -2.39
C SER A 239 -3.71 23.00 -1.13
N SER A 240 -4.01 23.57 0.05
CA SER A 240 -3.73 22.99 1.37
C SER A 240 -5.04 22.72 2.12
N LEU A 241 -5.31 21.45 2.47
CA LEU A 241 -6.53 21.00 3.12
C LEU A 241 -6.20 20.38 4.49
N ILE A 242 -6.78 20.91 5.57
CA ILE A 242 -6.66 20.38 6.93
C ILE A 242 -8.06 20.02 7.44
N ALA A 243 -8.25 18.78 7.90
CA ALA A 243 -9.53 18.29 8.39
C ALA A 243 -9.39 17.39 9.63
N GLY A 244 -10.49 17.20 10.36
CA GLY A 244 -10.55 16.29 11.50
C GLY A 244 -10.74 14.82 11.12
N TYR A 245 -10.91 13.96 12.12
CA TYR A 245 -11.42 12.58 11.99
C TYR A 245 -12.64 12.44 11.07
N GLY A 246 -12.71 11.34 10.33
CA GLY A 246 -13.90 10.98 9.52
C GLY A 246 -14.20 11.93 8.36
N SER A 247 -13.21 12.69 7.88
CA SER A 247 -13.42 13.74 6.88
C SER A 247 -13.07 13.26 5.47
N THR A 248 -13.64 13.91 4.45
CA THR A 248 -13.32 13.67 3.04
C THR A 248 -12.61 14.88 2.44
N GLN A 249 -11.47 14.66 1.81
CA GLN A 249 -10.67 15.71 1.16
C GLN A 249 -10.39 15.35 -0.29
N THR A 250 -10.65 16.29 -1.20
CA THR A 250 -10.37 16.16 -2.64
C THR A 250 -9.55 17.35 -3.09
N ALA A 251 -8.42 17.11 -3.77
CA ALA A 251 -7.60 18.18 -4.32
C ALA A 251 -7.13 17.89 -5.76
N GLY A 252 -6.61 18.92 -6.43
CA GLY A 252 -5.94 18.79 -7.72
C GLY A 252 -4.48 18.37 -7.59
N TYR A 253 -3.68 18.85 -8.54
CA TYR A 253 -2.23 18.66 -8.62
C TYR A 253 -1.47 19.50 -7.56
N GLU A 254 -0.27 19.06 -7.17
CA GLU A 254 0.66 19.76 -6.25
C GLU A 254 0.02 20.18 -4.90
N SER A 255 -0.89 19.36 -4.37
CA SER A 255 -1.70 19.72 -3.21
C SER A 255 -1.31 18.96 -1.94
N THR A 256 -1.52 19.59 -0.78
CA THR A 256 -1.22 19.03 0.54
C THR A 256 -2.50 18.75 1.32
N LEU A 257 -2.72 17.51 1.73
CA LEU A 257 -3.92 17.05 2.43
C LEU A 257 -3.53 16.45 3.78
N THR A 258 -4.07 16.98 4.88
CA THR A 258 -3.90 16.46 6.24
C THR A 258 -5.26 16.17 6.87
N ALA A 259 -5.48 14.94 7.33
CA ALA A 259 -6.73 14.55 8.00
C ALA A 259 -6.50 13.57 9.17
N GLY A 260 -7.51 13.44 10.04
CA GLY A 260 -7.47 12.53 11.19
C GLY A 260 -7.71 11.05 10.83
N TYR A 261 -7.83 10.22 11.86
CA TYR A 261 -8.34 8.84 11.80
C TYR A 261 -9.64 8.70 10.97
N GLY A 262 -9.79 7.58 10.26
CA GLY A 262 -11.01 7.23 9.52
C GLY A 262 -11.34 8.15 8.35
N SER A 263 -10.35 8.88 7.81
CA SER A 263 -10.58 9.90 6.77
C SER A 263 -10.33 9.34 5.36
N THR A 264 -10.90 10.00 4.35
CA THR A 264 -10.66 9.70 2.94
C THR A 264 -9.99 10.89 2.26
N GLN A 265 -8.86 10.67 1.59
CA GLN A 265 -8.13 11.68 0.82
C GLN A 265 -8.00 11.23 -0.64
N THR A 266 -8.31 12.13 -1.57
CA THR A 266 -8.07 11.98 -3.00
C THR A 266 -7.32 13.20 -3.52
N ALA A 267 -6.20 13.00 -4.20
CA ALA A 267 -5.49 14.07 -4.92
C ALA A 267 -5.15 13.62 -6.35
N GLN A 268 -4.63 14.55 -7.16
CA GLN A 268 -4.03 14.23 -8.45
C GLN A 268 -2.52 13.99 -8.25
N GLU A 269 -1.70 14.39 -9.22
CA GLU A 269 -0.26 14.09 -9.24
C GLU A 269 0.54 15.04 -8.33
N VAL A 270 1.78 14.66 -8.01
CA VAL A 270 2.77 15.44 -7.24
C VAL A 270 2.23 15.95 -5.90
N SER A 271 1.38 15.16 -5.23
CA SER A 271 0.61 15.60 -4.06
C SER A 271 1.04 14.89 -2.77
N TRP A 272 0.93 15.59 -1.63
CA TRP A 272 1.29 15.09 -0.30
C TRP A 272 0.04 14.80 0.53
N LEU A 273 -0.14 13.55 0.96
CA LEU A 273 -1.29 13.07 1.70
C LEU A 273 -0.85 12.58 3.08
N THR A 274 -1.50 13.02 4.16
CA THR A 274 -1.23 12.57 5.53
C THR A 274 -2.53 12.26 6.28
N THR A 275 -2.64 11.02 6.77
CA THR A 275 -3.79 10.53 7.54
C THR A 275 -3.39 9.76 8.79
N GLY A 276 -4.32 9.65 9.74
CA GLY A 276 -4.21 8.74 10.87
C GLY A 276 -4.72 7.32 10.58
N TYR A 277 -4.86 6.51 11.63
CA TYR A 277 -5.40 5.15 11.63
C TYR A 277 -6.69 4.95 10.81
N GLY A 278 -6.82 3.80 10.17
CA GLY A 278 -8.08 3.36 9.52
C GLY A 278 -8.53 4.23 8.34
N SER A 279 -7.60 4.90 7.66
CA SER A 279 -7.90 5.90 6.63
C SER A 279 -7.66 5.37 5.22
N THR A 280 -8.27 6.03 4.23
CA THR A 280 -8.09 5.72 2.80
C THR A 280 -7.43 6.89 2.07
N GLN A 281 -6.42 6.63 1.25
CA GLN A 281 -5.71 7.63 0.45
C GLN A 281 -5.61 7.18 -1.01
N THR A 282 -5.88 8.09 -1.95
CA THR A 282 -5.68 7.91 -3.39
C THR A 282 -4.94 9.12 -3.97
N ALA A 283 -3.87 8.91 -4.73
CA ALA A 283 -3.17 9.98 -5.44
C ALA A 283 -2.71 9.55 -6.84
N GLY A 284 -2.27 10.52 -7.65
CA GLY A 284 -1.71 10.29 -8.98
C GLY A 284 -0.22 9.89 -8.96
N HIS A 285 0.47 10.21 -10.06
CA HIS A 285 1.93 10.14 -10.19
C HIS A 285 2.68 10.95 -9.12
N GLY A 286 3.93 10.58 -8.83
CA GLY A 286 4.90 11.44 -8.13
C GLY A 286 4.49 11.82 -6.70
N SER A 287 3.57 11.09 -6.10
CA SER A 287 2.85 11.50 -4.88
C SER A 287 3.35 10.79 -3.64
N ILE A 288 3.22 11.45 -2.48
CA ILE A 288 3.70 10.93 -1.19
C ILE A 288 2.52 10.76 -0.23
N LEU A 289 2.30 9.52 0.22
CA LEU A 289 1.18 9.11 1.05
C LEU A 289 1.69 8.61 2.39
N THR A 290 1.39 9.32 3.48
CA THR A 290 1.69 8.90 4.86
C THR A 290 0.38 8.55 5.59
N ALA A 291 0.31 7.36 6.19
CA ALA A 291 -0.88 6.85 6.86
C ALA A 291 -0.58 6.14 8.19
N GLY A 292 -1.61 6.03 9.06
CA GLY A 292 -1.53 5.24 10.28
C GLY A 292 -1.60 3.71 10.09
N TYR A 293 -1.70 3.00 11.21
CA TYR A 293 -2.12 1.60 11.29
C TYR A 293 -3.47 1.33 10.59
N GLY A 294 -3.59 0.17 9.93
CA GLY A 294 -4.86 -0.31 9.36
C GLY A 294 -5.41 0.55 8.23
N SER A 295 -4.54 1.23 7.47
CA SER A 295 -4.94 2.18 6.42
C SER A 295 -4.72 1.60 5.01
N ASN A 296 -5.48 2.12 4.03
CA ASN A 296 -5.37 1.75 2.62
C ASN A 296 -4.86 2.94 1.79
N SER A 297 -3.67 2.80 1.19
CA SER A 297 -3.05 3.85 0.37
C SER A 297 -2.86 3.35 -1.06
N THR A 298 -3.36 4.10 -2.06
CA THR A 298 -3.20 3.81 -3.48
C THR A 298 -2.57 4.99 -4.21
N ALA A 299 -1.54 4.78 -5.02
CA ALA A 299 -0.88 5.84 -5.80
C ALA A 299 -0.59 5.43 -7.25
N GLY A 300 -0.16 6.40 -8.06
CA GLY A 300 0.35 6.18 -9.41
C GLY A 300 1.78 5.62 -9.43
N TYR A 301 2.49 5.89 -10.53
CA TYR A 301 3.92 5.59 -10.67
C TYR A 301 4.79 6.65 -9.97
N GLU A 302 6.09 6.37 -9.78
CA GLU A 302 7.07 7.24 -9.10
C GLU A 302 6.61 7.72 -7.70
N SER A 303 5.80 6.92 -6.99
CA SER A 303 5.12 7.35 -5.77
C SER A 303 5.70 6.71 -4.51
N THR A 304 5.59 7.41 -3.37
CA THR A 304 6.09 6.95 -2.06
C THR A 304 4.95 6.73 -1.08
N LEU A 305 4.79 5.53 -0.55
CA LEU A 305 3.75 5.16 0.41
C LEU A 305 4.39 4.73 1.74
N ILE A 306 4.00 5.37 2.84
CA ILE A 306 4.48 5.09 4.20
C ILE A 306 3.27 4.82 5.09
N ALA A 307 3.20 3.66 5.72
CA ALA A 307 2.07 3.28 6.58
C ALA A 307 2.51 2.53 7.84
N GLY A 308 1.58 2.39 8.79
CA GLY A 308 1.81 1.61 10.01
C GLY A 308 1.56 0.10 9.83
N TYR A 309 1.50 -0.61 10.96
CA TYR A 309 1.03 -2.00 11.09
C TYR A 309 -0.33 -2.27 10.42
N GLY A 310 -0.49 -3.44 9.81
CA GLY A 310 -1.78 -3.93 9.30
C GLY A 310 -2.33 -3.16 8.11
N SER A 311 -1.48 -2.43 7.37
CA SER A 311 -1.91 -1.53 6.29
C SER A 311 -1.80 -2.17 4.92
N THR A 312 -2.59 -1.67 3.95
CA THR A 312 -2.54 -2.08 2.54
C THR A 312 -2.02 -0.94 1.68
N GLN A 313 -1.00 -1.20 0.87
CA GLN A 313 -0.38 -0.22 -0.01
C GLN A 313 -0.34 -0.74 -1.45
N THR A 314 -0.84 0.06 -2.40
CA THR A 314 -0.83 -0.23 -3.84
C THR A 314 -0.21 0.93 -4.60
N ALA A 315 0.77 0.67 -5.47
CA ALA A 315 1.36 1.70 -6.35
C ALA A 315 1.56 1.20 -7.78
N GLY A 316 1.92 2.12 -8.67
CA GLY A 316 2.33 1.84 -10.03
C GLY A 316 3.79 1.35 -10.13
N TYR A 317 4.44 1.72 -11.23
CA TYR A 317 5.85 1.46 -11.49
C TYR A 317 6.76 2.41 -10.69
N GLU A 318 8.04 2.08 -10.55
CA GLU A 318 9.09 2.95 -9.99
C GLU A 318 8.75 3.55 -8.61
N SER A 319 7.98 2.80 -7.81
CA SER A 319 7.38 3.29 -6.57
C SER A 319 8.02 2.68 -5.32
N THR A 320 8.02 3.42 -4.22
CA THR A 320 8.59 3.00 -2.92
C THR A 320 7.47 2.83 -1.89
N LEU A 321 7.33 1.63 -1.33
CA LEU A 321 6.33 1.27 -0.34
C LEU A 321 7.03 0.88 0.96
N THR A 322 6.53 1.38 2.09
CA THR A 322 7.05 1.07 3.43
C THR A 322 5.91 0.92 4.41
N ALA A 323 5.82 -0.23 5.10
CA ALA A 323 4.78 -0.47 6.10
C ALA A 323 5.26 -1.30 7.30
N GLY A 324 4.43 -1.36 8.35
CA GLY A 324 4.74 -2.11 9.57
C GLY A 324 4.50 -3.63 9.44
N TYR A 325 4.59 -4.33 10.56
CA TYR A 325 4.11 -5.71 10.76
C TYR A 325 2.71 -5.97 10.19
N GLY A 326 2.49 -7.16 9.61
CA GLY A 326 1.17 -7.61 9.16
C GLY A 326 0.61 -6.85 7.96
N SER A 327 1.45 -6.18 7.17
CA SER A 327 1.01 -5.30 6.08
C SER A 327 1.01 -6.01 4.73
N THR A 328 0.26 -5.49 3.76
CA THR A 328 0.25 -5.94 2.37
C THR A 328 0.72 -4.82 1.45
N LEU A 329 1.81 -5.04 0.73
CA LEU A 329 2.41 -4.09 -0.21
C LEU A 329 2.30 -4.66 -1.63
N THR A 330 1.89 -3.84 -2.59
CA THR A 330 1.78 -4.22 -4.00
C THR A 330 2.24 -3.07 -4.89
N ALA A 331 3.21 -3.32 -5.77
CA ALA A 331 3.64 -2.37 -6.78
C ALA A 331 3.78 -3.05 -8.15
N LEU A 332 4.09 -2.27 -9.18
CA LEU A 332 4.43 -2.81 -10.50
C LEU A 332 5.95 -2.91 -10.63
N GLU A 333 6.49 -2.74 -11.83
CA GLU A 333 7.93 -2.95 -12.12
C GLU A 333 8.81 -1.85 -11.50
N ASN A 334 10.12 -2.10 -11.44
CA ASN A 334 11.16 -1.17 -10.94
C ASN A 334 10.92 -0.65 -9.51
N SER A 335 10.14 -1.36 -8.69
CA SER A 335 9.62 -0.83 -7.42
C SER A 335 10.32 -1.39 -6.19
N SER A 336 10.30 -0.64 -5.08
CA SER A 336 10.90 -1.02 -3.80
C SER A 336 9.83 -1.16 -2.72
N LEU A 337 9.77 -2.32 -2.06
CA LEU A 337 8.84 -2.63 -0.98
C LEU A 337 9.66 -2.92 0.29
N THR A 338 9.19 -2.44 1.44
CA THR A 338 9.77 -2.77 2.75
C THR A 338 8.70 -2.92 3.81
N ALA A 339 8.63 -4.09 4.45
CA ALA A 339 7.57 -4.45 5.38
C ALA A 339 8.09 -5.10 6.67
N GLY A 340 7.26 -5.09 7.71
CA GLY A 340 7.59 -5.72 8.98
C GLY A 340 7.40 -7.25 9.00
N TYR A 341 7.52 -7.86 10.18
CA TYR A 341 7.12 -9.24 10.48
C TYR A 341 5.71 -9.59 9.96
N GLY A 342 5.51 -10.80 9.43
CA GLY A 342 4.20 -11.30 9.05
C GLY A 342 3.56 -10.60 7.85
N SER A 343 4.36 -9.97 6.98
CA SER A 343 3.85 -9.13 5.88
C SER A 343 3.85 -9.85 4.54
N THR A 344 3.07 -9.32 3.59
CA THR A 344 3.03 -9.78 2.19
C THR A 344 3.49 -8.67 1.27
N GLU A 345 4.43 -8.97 0.37
CA GLU A 345 4.98 -8.02 -0.60
C GLU A 345 4.90 -8.58 -2.01
N ILE A 346 4.37 -7.81 -2.97
CA ILE A 346 4.17 -8.21 -4.37
C ILE A 346 4.70 -7.10 -5.29
N ALA A 347 5.56 -7.41 -6.25
CA ALA A 347 6.03 -6.44 -7.23
C ALA A 347 6.19 -6.99 -8.65
N GLY A 348 6.45 -6.11 -9.62
CA GLY A 348 6.72 -6.47 -11.01
C GLY A 348 8.16 -6.95 -11.25
N PHE A 349 8.62 -6.83 -12.50
CA PHE A 349 10.01 -7.04 -12.90
C PHE A 349 10.95 -6.00 -12.26
N SER A 350 12.26 -6.31 -12.17
CA SER A 350 13.33 -5.44 -11.63
C SER A 350 13.01 -4.79 -10.27
N SER A 351 12.30 -5.48 -9.40
CA SER A 351 11.79 -4.91 -8.14
C SER A 351 12.51 -5.47 -6.91
N THR A 352 12.53 -4.72 -5.81
CA THR A 352 13.20 -5.08 -4.55
C THR A 352 12.19 -5.17 -3.40
N LEU A 353 12.20 -6.27 -2.64
CA LEU A 353 11.27 -6.55 -1.54
C LEU A 353 12.06 -6.88 -0.27
N ILE A 354 11.76 -6.25 0.87
CA ILE A 354 12.48 -6.42 2.15
C ILE A 354 11.49 -6.59 3.32
N ALA A 355 11.33 -7.81 3.84
CA ALA A 355 10.34 -8.13 4.86
C ALA A 355 10.93 -8.73 6.15
N GLY A 356 10.12 -8.77 7.22
CA GLY A 356 10.54 -9.38 8.48
C GLY A 356 10.49 -10.93 8.50
N TYR A 357 10.69 -11.49 9.68
CA TYR A 357 10.28 -12.86 10.05
C TYR A 357 8.83 -13.17 9.64
N GLY A 358 8.56 -14.41 9.20
CA GLY A 358 7.22 -14.91 8.91
C GLY A 358 6.53 -14.27 7.70
N SER A 359 7.27 -13.72 6.75
CA SER A 359 6.75 -12.89 5.66
C SER A 359 6.75 -13.62 4.32
N SER A 360 5.89 -13.17 3.40
CA SER A 360 5.77 -13.69 2.04
C SER A 360 6.16 -12.62 1.02
N GLN A 361 7.02 -12.94 0.07
CA GLN A 361 7.44 -12.01 -0.98
C GLN A 361 7.29 -12.63 -2.37
N THR A 362 6.80 -11.86 -3.34
CA THR A 362 6.65 -12.28 -4.74
C THR A 362 7.06 -11.16 -5.70
N ALA A 363 7.92 -11.45 -6.68
CA ALA A 363 8.22 -10.48 -7.75
C ALA A 363 8.24 -11.11 -9.15
N GLY A 364 8.40 -10.26 -10.16
CA GLY A 364 8.62 -10.64 -11.54
C GLY A 364 10.04 -11.19 -11.78
N ARG A 365 10.52 -11.04 -13.01
CA ARG A 365 11.92 -11.35 -13.36
C ARG A 365 12.88 -10.29 -12.82
N ASP A 366 14.17 -10.59 -12.83
CA ASP A 366 15.28 -9.67 -12.56
C ASP A 366 15.20 -8.98 -11.17
N SER A 367 14.50 -9.61 -10.22
CA SER A 367 14.05 -8.98 -8.97
C SER A 367 14.82 -9.48 -7.74
N THR A 368 14.82 -8.71 -6.64
CA THR A 368 15.54 -9.02 -5.39
C THR A 368 14.60 -9.10 -4.19
N LEU A 369 14.54 -10.24 -3.52
CA LEU A 369 13.70 -10.52 -2.36
C LEU A 369 14.59 -10.77 -1.14
N THR A 370 14.24 -10.27 0.03
CA THR A 370 14.97 -10.54 1.29
C THR A 370 14.01 -10.57 2.47
N ALA A 371 14.02 -11.64 3.27
CA ALA A 371 13.21 -11.74 4.48
C ALA A 371 13.91 -12.49 5.62
N GLY A 372 13.26 -12.58 6.78
CA GLY A 372 13.84 -13.22 7.97
C GLY A 372 13.50 -14.70 8.18
N TYR A 373 13.72 -15.19 9.42
CA TYR A 373 13.18 -16.43 9.98
C TYR A 373 11.79 -16.78 9.44
N GLY A 374 11.59 -17.99 8.91
CA GLY A 374 10.26 -18.51 8.61
C GLY A 374 9.56 -17.85 7.43
N SER A 375 10.31 -17.27 6.48
CA SER A 375 9.77 -16.46 5.39
C SER A 375 9.89 -17.15 4.02
N THR A 376 8.89 -16.93 3.16
CA THR A 376 8.77 -17.53 1.83
C THR A 376 8.95 -16.47 0.76
N LEU A 377 9.73 -16.76 -0.27
CA LEU A 377 10.10 -15.80 -1.30
C LEU A 377 9.97 -16.46 -2.67
N THR A 378 9.52 -15.73 -3.68
CA THR A 378 9.32 -16.24 -5.05
C THR A 378 9.56 -15.14 -6.07
N ALA A 379 10.44 -15.37 -7.04
CA ALA A 379 10.55 -14.48 -8.20
C ALA A 379 11.02 -15.28 -9.42
N GLN A 380 11.01 -14.65 -10.58
CA GLN A 380 11.12 -15.32 -11.89
C GLN A 380 12.58 -15.26 -12.40
N ASP A 381 12.82 -15.48 -13.69
CA ASP A 381 14.17 -15.47 -14.29
C ASP A 381 15.06 -14.31 -13.80
N ASN A 382 16.38 -14.54 -13.68
CA ASN A 382 17.37 -13.56 -13.17
C ASN A 382 17.19 -13.08 -11.71
N SER A 383 16.31 -13.67 -10.90
CA SER A 383 15.99 -13.10 -9.59
C SER A 383 16.83 -13.63 -8.42
N SER A 384 17.14 -12.72 -7.50
CA SER A 384 17.68 -13.03 -6.17
C SER A 384 16.54 -13.05 -5.14
N LEU A 385 16.53 -14.02 -4.24
CA LEU A 385 15.72 -14.02 -3.03
C LEU A 385 16.66 -14.45 -1.87
N THR A 386 16.41 -14.10 -0.62
CA THR A 386 17.17 -14.61 0.56
C THR A 386 16.32 -14.51 1.82
N ALA A 387 15.82 -15.62 2.35
CA ALA A 387 15.12 -15.66 3.65
C ALA A 387 16.06 -16.11 4.79
N GLY A 388 15.54 -16.46 5.97
CA GLY A 388 16.37 -16.90 7.10
C GLY A 388 15.75 -18.01 7.94
N TYR A 389 16.58 -18.63 8.79
CA TYR A 389 16.25 -19.61 9.85
C TYR A 389 14.84 -20.22 9.75
N GLY A 390 14.65 -21.16 8.81
CA GLY A 390 13.32 -21.64 8.44
C GLY A 390 12.95 -21.14 7.05
N SER A 391 13.73 -21.58 6.06
CA SER A 391 13.63 -21.30 4.63
C SER A 391 14.35 -20.02 4.15
N THR A 392 14.99 -20.14 2.98
CA THR A 392 16.05 -19.24 2.44
C THR A 392 16.05 -19.33 0.90
N GLU A 393 14.92 -18.96 0.30
CA GLU A 393 14.63 -19.14 -1.14
C GLU A 393 15.44 -18.14 -2.02
N THR A 394 15.49 -18.29 -3.38
CA THR A 394 16.16 -17.43 -4.42
C THR A 394 15.77 -17.93 -5.86
N ALA A 395 16.03 -17.26 -7.02
CA ALA A 395 15.60 -17.82 -8.34
C ALA A 395 16.36 -17.36 -9.61
N GLY A 396 17.41 -18.08 -10.04
CA GLY A 396 18.11 -17.81 -11.32
C GLY A 396 17.27 -18.04 -12.60
N GLN A 397 17.85 -17.80 -13.78
CA GLN A 397 17.21 -18.05 -15.10
C GLN A 397 16.65 -19.48 -15.20
N ASP A 398 15.35 -19.65 -15.47
CA ASP A 398 14.71 -20.98 -15.57
C ASP A 398 14.91 -21.82 -14.26
N SER A 399 15.23 -21.18 -13.11
CA SER A 399 15.83 -21.83 -11.93
C SER A 399 15.25 -21.40 -10.58
N SER A 400 15.22 -22.33 -9.61
CA SER A 400 14.69 -22.09 -8.27
C SER A 400 15.65 -22.55 -7.18
N LEU A 401 15.73 -21.70 -6.16
CA LEU A 401 16.30 -21.88 -4.84
C LEU A 401 15.11 -21.67 -3.85
N ILE A 402 15.13 -22.35 -2.73
CA ILE A 402 14.09 -22.60 -1.68
C ILE A 402 14.89 -22.65 -0.34
N ALA A 403 14.37 -22.94 0.85
CA ALA A 403 15.15 -23.73 1.84
C ALA A 403 14.35 -24.49 2.92
N GLY A 404 14.94 -24.57 4.13
CA GLY A 404 14.40 -25.14 5.36
C GLY A 404 15.12 -24.56 6.58
N TYR A 405 15.00 -25.23 7.73
CA TYR A 405 15.54 -24.74 9.01
C TYR A 405 17.08 -24.73 9.03
N GLY A 406 17.69 -23.54 8.91
CA GLY A 406 19.14 -23.38 8.85
C GLY A 406 19.77 -23.84 7.53
N SER A 407 19.00 -23.83 6.45
CA SER A 407 19.36 -24.45 5.16
C SER A 407 19.55 -23.41 4.06
N ASN A 408 20.38 -23.70 3.04
CA ASN A 408 20.76 -22.72 2.00
C ASN A 408 20.89 -23.33 0.61
N LEU A 409 20.48 -22.56 -0.41
CA LEU A 409 20.34 -23.00 -1.79
C LEU A 409 21.06 -22.06 -2.75
N THR A 410 21.47 -22.56 -3.92
CA THR A 410 22.22 -21.82 -4.95
C THR A 410 21.96 -22.38 -6.37
N SER A 411 21.23 -21.73 -7.29
CA SER A 411 20.78 -22.27 -8.59
C SER A 411 21.15 -21.37 -9.77
N GLY A 412 21.82 -21.94 -10.77
CA GLY A 412 22.28 -21.22 -11.97
C GLY A 412 21.22 -21.06 -13.07
N VAL A 413 21.21 -22.00 -14.02
CA VAL A 413 20.29 -21.99 -15.19
C VAL A 413 19.58 -23.35 -15.32
N ARG A 414 18.26 -23.37 -15.56
CA ARG A 414 17.44 -24.60 -15.60
C ARG A 414 17.66 -25.51 -14.38
N SER A 415 17.78 -24.91 -13.21
CA SER A 415 18.41 -25.55 -12.06
C SER A 415 17.47 -25.55 -10.84
N TYR A 416 17.55 -26.62 -10.04
CA TYR A 416 16.56 -26.92 -9.00
C TYR A 416 17.19 -27.46 -7.73
N LEU A 417 16.66 -26.98 -6.60
CA LEU A 417 17.11 -27.33 -5.27
C LEU A 417 15.93 -27.41 -4.30
N THR A 418 16.21 -27.95 -3.11
CA THR A 418 15.41 -27.93 -1.87
C THR A 418 16.41 -27.62 -0.71
N ALA A 419 16.09 -27.77 0.57
CA ALA A 419 17.07 -28.31 1.54
C ALA A 419 16.40 -28.59 2.89
N GLY A 420 16.67 -29.76 3.46
CA GLY A 420 16.27 -30.11 4.82
C GLY A 420 17.12 -29.43 5.90
N TYR A 421 16.86 -29.78 7.16
CA TYR A 421 17.40 -29.14 8.35
C TYR A 421 18.95 -29.05 8.36
N GLY A 422 19.51 -27.84 8.42
CA GLY A 422 20.95 -27.59 8.45
C GLY A 422 21.71 -27.88 7.14
N SER A 423 21.00 -27.97 6.01
CA SER A 423 21.53 -28.56 4.77
C SER A 423 21.77 -27.57 3.64
N ASN A 424 22.69 -27.92 2.74
CA ASN A 424 23.19 -27.02 1.71
C ASN A 424 23.15 -27.64 0.32
N GLN A 425 22.72 -26.84 -0.66
CA GLN A 425 22.53 -27.27 -2.04
C GLN A 425 23.03 -26.22 -3.04
N ILE A 426 23.73 -26.64 -4.11
CA ILE A 426 24.20 -25.78 -5.22
C ILE A 426 23.98 -26.42 -6.61
N ALA A 427 22.99 -25.98 -7.40
CA ALA A 427 22.67 -26.40 -8.78
C ALA A 427 23.22 -25.43 -9.86
N SER A 428 23.60 -25.92 -11.04
CA SER A 428 24.40 -25.17 -12.02
C SER A 428 23.77 -25.00 -13.42
N TYR A 429 23.55 -26.10 -14.15
CA TYR A 429 22.99 -26.06 -15.51
C TYR A 429 22.17 -27.32 -15.83
N GLY A 430 20.84 -27.18 -15.92
CA GLY A 430 19.95 -28.33 -16.06
C GLY A 430 20.05 -29.27 -14.85
N SER A 431 20.41 -28.74 -13.67
CA SER A 431 20.87 -29.50 -12.50
C SER A 431 19.75 -29.66 -11.48
N SER A 432 19.69 -30.80 -10.81
CA SER A 432 18.72 -31.06 -9.73
C SER A 432 19.42 -31.56 -8.48
N LEU A 433 19.04 -30.98 -7.34
CA LEU A 433 19.50 -31.36 -6.02
C LEU A 433 18.33 -31.52 -5.06
N ILE A 434 18.58 -32.30 -4.01
CA ILE A 434 17.81 -32.50 -2.79
C ILE A 434 18.83 -32.29 -1.64
N ALA A 435 18.49 -32.49 -0.37
CA ALA A 435 19.43 -32.64 0.75
C ALA A 435 18.61 -32.92 2.01
N GLY A 436 18.94 -33.97 2.75
CA GLY A 436 18.32 -34.37 4.01
C GLY A 436 18.69 -33.45 5.19
N HIS A 437 19.16 -34.03 6.29
CA HIS A 437 19.54 -33.33 7.52
C HIS A 437 21.07 -33.26 7.67
N GLU A 438 21.64 -32.07 7.84
CA GLU A 438 23.11 -31.83 7.76
C GLU A 438 23.72 -32.43 6.49
N SER A 439 23.03 -32.25 5.37
CA SER A 439 23.29 -32.90 4.09
C SER A 439 23.82 -31.89 3.06
N ILE A 440 24.70 -32.34 2.15
CA ILE A 440 25.40 -31.44 1.20
C ILE A 440 25.29 -31.93 -0.24
N GLN A 441 24.92 -31.04 -1.16
CA GLN A 441 24.87 -31.30 -2.60
C GLN A 441 25.41 -30.11 -3.44
N ILE A 442 26.16 -30.38 -4.51
CA ILE A 442 26.75 -29.40 -5.48
C ILE A 442 26.25 -29.73 -6.92
N ALA A 443 26.91 -29.42 -8.05
CA ALA A 443 26.34 -29.71 -9.37
C ALA A 443 27.29 -29.73 -10.57
N GLY A 444 26.71 -30.18 -11.69
CA GLY A 444 27.14 -29.89 -13.05
C GLY A 444 26.01 -30.10 -14.08
N HIS A 445 26.38 -30.12 -15.35
CA HIS A 445 25.46 -30.32 -16.49
C HIS A 445 24.58 -31.56 -16.36
N ARG A 446 23.25 -31.38 -16.39
CA ARG A 446 22.25 -32.48 -16.32
C ARG A 446 22.51 -33.44 -15.14
N SER A 447 23.08 -32.89 -14.07
CA SER A 447 23.45 -33.61 -12.87
C SER A 447 22.29 -33.66 -11.89
N MET A 448 21.89 -34.86 -11.52
CA MET A 448 21.01 -35.17 -10.41
C MET A 448 21.84 -35.63 -9.21
N LEU A 449 21.81 -34.86 -8.14
CA LEU A 449 22.42 -35.20 -6.86
C LEU A 449 21.34 -35.63 -5.88
N ILE A 450 21.72 -36.42 -4.87
CA ILE A 450 20.87 -36.78 -3.71
C ILE A 450 21.77 -36.71 -2.45
N ALA A 451 21.24 -36.72 -1.21
CA ALA A 451 22.02 -36.68 0.05
C ALA A 451 21.12 -37.01 1.24
N GLY A 452 21.30 -38.20 1.81
CA GLY A 452 20.78 -38.56 3.13
C GLY A 452 21.44 -37.80 4.28
N LYS A 453 21.00 -38.05 5.51
CA LYS A 453 21.53 -37.42 6.74
C LYS A 453 23.04 -37.64 6.87
N LEU A 454 23.80 -36.59 7.21
CA LEU A 454 25.28 -36.60 7.24
C LEU A 454 25.95 -37.12 5.94
N SER A 455 25.20 -37.18 4.84
CA SER A 455 25.66 -37.67 3.55
C SER A 455 25.86 -36.51 2.57
N SER A 456 26.59 -36.80 1.50
CA SER A 456 26.54 -36.09 0.22
C SER A 456 26.28 -37.14 -0.87
N GLN A 457 25.76 -36.78 -2.05
CA GLN A 457 25.77 -37.64 -3.25
C GLN A 457 25.75 -36.72 -4.49
N THR A 458 26.64 -36.92 -5.46
CA THR A 458 27.23 -35.82 -6.30
C THR A 458 27.04 -35.72 -7.86
N ALA A 459 26.31 -36.58 -8.65
CA ALA A 459 25.64 -36.21 -9.97
C ALA A 459 25.02 -37.34 -10.88
N GLY A 460 24.04 -36.97 -11.75
CA GLY A 460 23.16 -37.80 -12.63
C GLY A 460 23.75 -38.70 -13.75
N SER A 461 23.69 -38.32 -15.05
CA SER A 461 24.30 -39.07 -16.19
C SER A 461 25.49 -38.32 -16.80
N ARG A 462 26.56 -39.01 -17.27
CA ARG A 462 27.90 -38.40 -17.51
C ARG A 462 28.41 -37.65 -16.28
N SER A 463 28.34 -38.32 -15.13
CA SER A 463 28.19 -37.68 -13.83
C SER A 463 28.73 -38.55 -12.69
N THR A 464 28.54 -38.16 -11.43
CA THR A 464 29.62 -38.31 -10.44
C THR A 464 29.13 -38.37 -8.97
N LEU A 465 28.46 -39.41 -8.46
CA LEU A 465 28.03 -39.38 -7.03
C LEU A 465 29.24 -39.51 -6.05
N ILE A 466 29.29 -38.72 -4.97
CA ILE A 466 30.36 -38.71 -3.94
C ILE A 466 29.74 -38.48 -2.56
N ALA A 467 30.21 -39.18 -1.52
CA ALA A 467 29.51 -39.36 -0.24
C ALA A 467 30.49 -39.81 0.86
N GLY A 468 30.11 -39.65 2.13
CA GLY A 468 30.92 -40.04 3.30
C GLY A 468 30.89 -41.54 3.62
N ARG A 469 31.20 -41.87 4.89
CA ARG A 469 30.95 -43.19 5.50
C ARG A 469 29.44 -43.37 5.74
N GLY A 470 28.93 -44.60 5.71
CA GLY A 470 27.49 -44.84 5.92
C GLY A 470 26.61 -44.23 4.83
N SER A 471 27.19 -43.80 3.71
CA SER A 471 26.54 -42.92 2.73
C SER A 471 26.38 -43.62 1.38
N VAL A 472 25.32 -43.27 0.66
CA VAL A 472 24.81 -44.04 -0.50
C VAL A 472 25.05 -43.28 -1.80
N GLN A 473 25.26 -43.93 -2.94
CA GLN A 473 25.54 -43.27 -4.22
C GLN A 473 24.97 -44.02 -5.43
N THR A 474 24.41 -43.27 -6.38
CA THR A 474 23.52 -43.84 -7.42
C THR A 474 23.55 -43.00 -8.72
N ALA A 475 24.47 -43.29 -9.66
CA ALA A 475 24.61 -42.49 -10.90
C ALA A 475 24.25 -43.29 -12.17
N GLY A 476 23.99 -42.60 -13.28
CA GLY A 476 23.63 -43.21 -14.56
C GLY A 476 24.82 -43.72 -15.39
N ASP A 477 24.71 -43.64 -16.71
CA ASP A 477 25.72 -44.13 -17.65
C ASP A 477 26.95 -43.23 -17.77
N ARG A 478 28.12 -43.86 -17.97
CA ARG A 478 29.44 -43.21 -18.06
C ARG A 478 29.74 -42.38 -16.82
N CYS A 479 29.34 -42.89 -15.65
CA CYS A 479 29.42 -42.17 -14.39
C CYS A 479 30.51 -42.71 -13.46
N LYS A 480 30.70 -42.01 -12.35
CA LYS A 480 31.80 -42.25 -11.42
C LYS A 480 31.34 -42.10 -9.97
N LEU A 481 31.48 -43.15 -9.17
CA LEU A 481 31.09 -43.17 -7.76
C LEU A 481 32.32 -43.42 -6.88
N ILE A 482 32.31 -42.77 -5.71
CA ILE A 482 33.44 -42.70 -4.77
C ILE A 482 32.89 -42.49 -3.34
N ALA A 483 32.63 -43.56 -2.59
CA ALA A 483 32.06 -43.55 -1.23
C ALA A 483 33.02 -44.14 -0.18
N GLY A 484 32.69 -43.99 1.11
CA GLY A 484 33.51 -44.46 2.21
C GLY A 484 33.49 -45.98 2.45
N ALA A 485 33.87 -46.35 3.68
CA ALA A 485 33.52 -47.64 4.27
C ALA A 485 32.04 -47.66 4.64
N ASP A 486 31.45 -48.85 4.81
CA ASP A 486 30.04 -49.02 5.19
C ASP A 486 29.09 -48.30 4.21
N SER A 487 29.44 -48.28 2.93
CA SER A 487 28.86 -47.39 1.93
C SER A 487 28.49 -48.12 0.64
N THR A 488 27.44 -47.64 -0.02
CA THR A 488 26.82 -48.35 -1.16
C THR A 488 26.92 -47.52 -2.43
N GLN A 489 27.40 -48.11 -3.51
CA GLN A 489 27.59 -47.45 -4.81
C GLN A 489 26.96 -48.26 -5.94
N ILE A 490 26.15 -47.60 -6.77
CA ILE A 490 25.44 -48.22 -7.88
C ILE A 490 25.56 -47.31 -9.11
N ALA A 491 26.07 -47.82 -10.25
CA ALA A 491 26.19 -47.00 -11.46
C ALA A 491 25.88 -47.72 -12.78
N GLY A 492 25.53 -46.95 -13.80
CA GLY A 492 25.17 -47.46 -15.13
C GLY A 492 26.35 -47.98 -15.95
N ASP A 493 26.12 -48.09 -17.25
CA ASP A 493 27.02 -48.67 -18.24
C ASP A 493 28.34 -47.87 -18.39
N ARG A 494 29.48 -48.55 -18.59
CA ARG A 494 30.83 -47.94 -18.72
C ARG A 494 31.22 -47.05 -17.52
N SER A 495 30.71 -47.35 -16.33
CA SER A 495 30.92 -46.55 -15.11
C SER A 495 32.04 -47.07 -14.23
N LYS A 496 32.40 -46.30 -13.20
CA LYS A 496 33.56 -46.56 -12.33
C LYS A 496 33.18 -46.33 -10.87
N LEU A 497 33.25 -47.38 -10.04
CA LEU A 497 32.88 -47.36 -8.63
C LEU A 497 34.11 -47.66 -7.76
N LEU A 498 34.21 -47.02 -6.60
CA LEU A 498 35.35 -47.09 -5.71
C LEU A 498 34.93 -46.91 -4.24
N ALA A 499 34.95 -47.95 -3.42
CA ALA A 499 34.55 -47.88 -2.00
C ALA A 499 35.64 -48.31 -1.02
N GLY A 500 35.44 -48.02 0.26
CA GLY A 500 36.23 -48.57 1.37
C GLY A 500 35.91 -50.05 1.64
N SER A 501 36.29 -50.54 2.83
CA SER A 501 35.93 -51.87 3.35
C SER A 501 34.48 -51.90 3.87
N ASN A 502 33.89 -53.08 4.02
CA ASN A 502 32.47 -53.26 4.40
C ASN A 502 31.49 -52.51 3.46
N SER A 503 31.81 -52.44 2.17
CA SER A 503 31.08 -51.62 1.18
C SER A 503 30.67 -52.42 -0.05
N TYR A 504 29.57 -51.99 -0.67
CA TYR A 504 28.90 -52.67 -1.78
C TYR A 504 28.98 -51.84 -3.07
N LEU A 505 29.40 -52.47 -4.17
CA LEU A 505 29.56 -51.84 -5.48
C LEU A 505 28.84 -52.65 -6.57
N THR A 506 27.99 -52.01 -7.38
CA THR A 506 27.28 -52.67 -8.49
C THR A 506 27.30 -51.81 -9.76
N ALA A 507 27.70 -52.35 -10.93
CA ALA A 507 27.69 -51.57 -12.18
C ALA A 507 27.37 -52.34 -13.48
N GLY A 508 26.97 -51.61 -14.53
CA GLY A 508 26.67 -52.17 -15.87
C GLY A 508 27.88 -52.66 -16.67
N ASP A 509 27.71 -52.96 -17.95
CA ASP A 509 28.76 -53.53 -18.81
C ASP A 509 29.96 -52.60 -18.99
N ARG A 510 31.14 -53.20 -19.22
CA ARG A 510 32.42 -52.52 -19.47
C ARG A 510 32.82 -51.59 -18.33
N SER A 511 32.32 -51.85 -17.12
CA SER A 511 32.53 -51.03 -15.93
C SER A 511 33.76 -51.48 -15.14
N LYS A 512 34.19 -50.63 -14.21
CA LYS A 512 35.28 -50.96 -13.29
C LYS A 512 34.86 -50.72 -11.84
N LEU A 513 34.92 -51.77 -11.04
CA LEU A 513 34.64 -51.72 -9.60
C LEU A 513 35.95 -51.98 -8.85
N THR A 514 36.16 -51.29 -7.73
CA THR A 514 37.31 -51.53 -6.85
C THR A 514 36.93 -51.22 -5.40
N ALA A 515 37.21 -52.14 -4.47
CA ALA A 515 36.82 -51.96 -3.06
C ALA A 515 37.88 -52.46 -2.07
N GLY A 516 37.63 -52.28 -0.77
CA GLY A 516 38.47 -52.76 0.32
C GLY A 516 38.27 -54.24 0.64
N ASP A 517 38.58 -54.60 1.88
CA ASP A 517 38.32 -55.92 2.45
C ASP A 517 36.84 -56.05 2.89
N SER A 518 36.33 -57.28 3.02
CA SER A 518 34.93 -57.55 3.40
C SER A 518 33.91 -56.83 2.48
N CYS A 519 34.15 -56.86 1.18
CA CYS A 519 33.38 -56.12 0.18
C CYS A 519 32.66 -57.04 -0.81
N THR A 520 31.56 -56.54 -1.38
CA THR A 520 30.85 -57.21 -2.49
C THR A 520 30.90 -56.34 -3.74
N LEU A 521 31.35 -56.93 -4.85
CA LEU A 521 31.44 -56.28 -6.17
C LEU A 521 30.66 -57.11 -7.20
N MET A 522 29.73 -56.48 -7.92
CA MET A 522 28.97 -57.11 -9.00
C MET A 522 29.00 -56.26 -10.28
N ALA A 523 29.32 -56.85 -11.44
CA ALA A 523 29.22 -56.12 -12.71
C ALA A 523 28.84 -56.93 -13.95
N GLY A 524 28.32 -56.24 -14.96
CA GLY A 524 27.99 -56.81 -16.27
C GLY A 524 29.21 -57.24 -17.11
N ASP A 525 28.98 -57.59 -18.37
CA ASP A 525 29.97 -58.16 -19.29
C ASP A 525 31.20 -57.26 -19.50
N ARG A 526 32.35 -57.88 -19.79
CA ARG A 526 33.63 -57.22 -20.12
C ARG A 526 34.11 -56.26 -19.00
N SER A 527 33.68 -56.49 -17.77
CA SER A 527 33.96 -55.63 -16.63
C SER A 527 35.24 -56.05 -15.90
N ARG A 528 35.72 -55.18 -14.99
CA ARG A 528 36.88 -55.46 -14.15
C ARG A 528 36.60 -55.16 -12.69
N LEU A 529 36.64 -56.20 -11.87
CA LEU A 529 36.43 -56.15 -10.42
C LEU A 529 37.78 -56.35 -9.71
N THR A 530 37.97 -55.72 -8.57
CA THR A 530 39.15 -55.91 -7.72
C THR A 530 38.80 -55.60 -6.27
N ALA A 531 39.02 -56.53 -5.35
CA ALA A 531 38.73 -56.33 -3.92
C ALA A 531 39.90 -56.82 -3.04
N GLY A 532 39.81 -56.51 -1.75
CA GLY A 532 40.70 -57.01 -0.72
C GLY A 532 40.41 -58.47 -0.35
N LYS A 533 40.71 -58.82 0.90
CA LYS A 533 40.40 -60.13 1.49
C LYS A 533 38.91 -60.30 1.72
N ASP A 534 38.50 -61.55 1.95
CA ASP A 534 37.19 -61.88 2.55
C ASP A 534 36.00 -61.24 1.79
N SER A 535 36.17 -61.14 0.47
CA SER A 535 35.35 -60.31 -0.44
C SER A 535 34.78 -61.13 -1.58
N PHE A 536 33.56 -60.79 -1.99
CA PHE A 536 32.81 -61.48 -3.03
C PHE A 536 32.86 -60.67 -4.34
N LEU A 537 33.30 -61.32 -5.42
CA LEU A 537 33.37 -60.72 -6.75
C LEU A 537 32.58 -61.58 -7.73
N THR A 538 31.60 -60.99 -8.41
CA THR A 538 30.80 -61.68 -9.43
C THR A 538 30.71 -60.83 -10.70
N ALA A 539 31.01 -61.39 -11.86
CA ALA A 539 30.89 -60.65 -13.11
C ALA A 539 30.45 -61.49 -14.32
N GLY A 540 29.76 -60.85 -15.26
CA GLY A 540 29.33 -61.45 -16.54
C GLY A 540 30.50 -61.85 -17.44
N ALA A 541 30.19 -62.34 -18.65
CA ALA A 541 31.16 -62.94 -19.56
C ALA A 541 32.29 -61.99 -19.97
N ASN A 542 33.42 -62.56 -20.40
CA ASN A 542 34.63 -61.84 -20.83
C ASN A 542 35.22 -60.89 -19.74
N SER A 543 34.92 -61.13 -18.47
CA SER A 543 35.31 -60.24 -17.36
C SER A 543 36.64 -60.64 -16.72
N ARG A 544 37.19 -59.75 -15.87
CA ARG A 544 38.39 -60.04 -15.09
C ARG A 544 38.21 -59.67 -13.62
N LEU A 545 38.28 -60.69 -12.77
CA LEU A 545 38.13 -60.59 -11.32
C LEU A 545 39.49 -60.74 -10.65
N ILE A 546 39.73 -59.98 -9.57
CA ILE A 546 40.96 -60.07 -8.79
C ILE A 546 40.63 -59.97 -7.30
N GLY A 547 40.79 -61.07 -6.57
CA GLY A 547 40.64 -61.12 -5.11
C GLY A 547 41.96 -61.46 -4.41
N SER A 548 41.90 -61.55 -3.10
CA SER A 548 43.01 -61.88 -2.19
C SER A 548 42.66 -63.16 -1.41
N MET A 549 43.36 -63.41 -0.29
CA MET A 549 43.01 -64.49 0.64
C MET A 549 41.54 -64.37 1.10
N GLY A 550 40.82 -65.48 1.20
CA GLY A 550 39.41 -65.52 1.62
C GLY A 550 38.40 -64.93 0.63
N SER A 551 38.83 -64.42 -0.53
CA SER A 551 37.90 -63.91 -1.55
C SER A 551 37.21 -65.05 -2.32
N THR A 552 35.91 -64.89 -2.59
CA THR A 552 35.15 -65.76 -3.50
C THR A 552 35.01 -65.07 -4.87
N LEU A 553 35.35 -65.76 -5.95
CA LEU A 553 35.29 -65.25 -7.31
C LEU A 553 34.37 -66.12 -8.17
N THR A 554 33.42 -65.48 -8.86
CA THR A 554 32.47 -66.11 -9.79
C THR A 554 32.46 -65.34 -11.11
N GLY A 555 32.63 -66.02 -12.25
CA GLY A 555 32.66 -65.37 -13.56
C GLY A 555 31.89 -66.14 -14.63
N GLY A 556 31.19 -65.43 -15.50
CA GLY A 556 30.61 -66.03 -16.71
C GLY A 556 31.69 -66.48 -17.71
N GLU A 557 31.27 -67.03 -18.84
CA GLU A 557 32.14 -67.56 -19.91
C GLU A 557 33.28 -66.60 -20.33
N ASP A 558 34.45 -67.14 -20.70
CA ASP A 558 35.69 -66.40 -21.05
C ASP A 558 36.23 -65.44 -19.96
N SER A 559 35.87 -65.64 -18.68
CA SER A 559 36.33 -64.77 -17.59
C SER A 559 37.64 -65.26 -16.95
N VAL A 560 38.48 -64.29 -16.55
CA VAL A 560 39.75 -64.58 -15.87
C VAL A 560 39.63 -64.29 -14.38
N LEU A 561 39.72 -65.35 -13.57
CA LEU A 561 39.73 -65.28 -12.11
C LEU A 561 41.20 -65.23 -11.64
N ILE A 562 41.55 -64.25 -10.80
CA ILE A 562 42.91 -64.10 -10.28
C ILE A 562 42.87 -64.00 -8.75
N PHE A 563 43.38 -65.03 -8.08
CA PHE A 563 43.56 -65.04 -6.63
C PHE A 563 44.98 -64.60 -6.29
N ARG A 564 45.10 -63.58 -5.43
CA ARG A 564 46.40 -63.05 -4.97
C ARG A 564 46.75 -63.61 -3.60
N CYS A 565 47.39 -64.77 -3.60
CA CYS A 565 47.93 -65.38 -2.40
C CYS A 565 49.27 -64.72 -2.03
N TRP A 566 49.48 -64.48 -0.74
CA TRP A 566 50.73 -63.97 -0.19
C TRP A 566 51.57 -65.14 0.32
N ASP A 567 52.74 -65.38 -0.26
CA ASP A 567 53.62 -66.50 0.12
C ASP A 567 54.51 -66.21 1.35
N GLY A 568 54.25 -65.11 2.06
CA GLY A 568 55.10 -64.58 3.13
C GLY A 568 56.17 -63.59 2.64
N LYS A 569 56.47 -63.53 1.34
CA LYS A 569 57.53 -62.70 0.74
C LYS A 569 57.08 -61.94 -0.51
N ARG A 570 56.18 -62.51 -1.32
CA ARG A 570 55.65 -61.98 -2.58
C ARG A 570 54.19 -62.40 -2.78
N TYR A 571 53.48 -61.64 -3.61
CA TYR A 571 52.16 -62.04 -4.11
C TYR A 571 52.33 -62.99 -5.31
N THR A 572 51.89 -64.23 -5.15
CA THR A 572 51.73 -65.20 -6.23
C THR A 572 50.30 -65.12 -6.76
N ASN A 573 50.14 -64.90 -8.07
CA ASN A 573 48.82 -64.97 -8.70
C ASN A 573 48.53 -66.44 -9.04
N ILE A 574 47.46 -67.00 -8.48
CA ILE A 574 46.83 -68.21 -9.00
C ILE A 574 45.78 -67.73 -10.01
N ILE A 575 45.77 -68.34 -11.20
CA ILE A 575 44.93 -67.88 -12.32
C ILE A 575 44.08 -69.05 -12.79
N ALA A 576 42.76 -68.85 -12.72
CA ALA A 576 41.76 -69.72 -13.32
C ALA A 576 41.06 -68.97 -14.46
N LYS A 577 40.50 -69.74 -15.40
CA LYS A 577 39.67 -69.25 -16.50
C LYS A 577 38.39 -70.07 -16.53
N THR A 578 37.25 -69.41 -16.57
CA THR A 578 35.96 -70.09 -16.67
C THR A 578 35.76 -70.64 -18.09
N GLY A 579 35.32 -71.90 -18.19
CA GLY A 579 35.25 -72.66 -19.44
C GLY A 579 36.53 -73.41 -19.83
N GLU A 580 37.62 -73.31 -19.05
CA GLU A 580 38.87 -74.07 -19.27
C GLU A 580 39.25 -74.93 -18.05
N GLN A 581 39.86 -76.09 -18.31
CA GLN A 581 40.56 -76.94 -17.31
C GLN A 581 39.76 -77.35 -16.06
N GLY A 582 38.43 -77.51 -16.17
CA GLY A 582 37.57 -77.93 -15.06
C GLY A 582 37.10 -76.80 -14.14
N VAL A 583 37.36 -75.54 -14.53
CA VAL A 583 36.75 -74.37 -13.91
C VAL A 583 35.51 -74.01 -14.73
N GLU A 584 34.34 -74.38 -14.23
CA GLU A 584 33.06 -74.13 -14.91
C GLU A 584 32.68 -72.64 -14.85
N ALA A 585 31.88 -72.19 -15.81
CA ALA A 585 31.36 -70.83 -15.81
C ALA A 585 30.26 -70.68 -14.74
N ASP A 586 30.20 -69.49 -14.14
CA ASP A 586 29.23 -69.10 -13.10
C ASP A 586 29.28 -69.91 -11.79
N THR A 587 30.16 -70.91 -11.67
CA THR A 587 30.53 -71.58 -10.42
C THR A 587 31.41 -70.69 -9.53
N ALA A 588 31.24 -70.80 -8.21
CA ALA A 588 31.93 -69.98 -7.21
C ALA A 588 33.23 -70.63 -6.74
N TYR A 589 34.35 -69.91 -6.89
CA TYR A 589 35.68 -70.44 -6.58
C TYR A 589 36.38 -69.68 -5.46
N GLN A 590 37.11 -70.43 -4.62
CA GLN A 590 38.06 -69.94 -3.63
C GLN A 590 39.44 -70.59 -3.84
N VAL A 591 40.40 -70.29 -2.97
CA VAL A 591 41.69 -70.97 -2.91
C VAL A 591 41.86 -71.62 -1.54
N ASP A 592 42.26 -72.90 -1.55
CA ASP A 592 42.55 -73.68 -0.33
C ASP A 592 43.95 -73.40 0.24
N ASP A 593 44.26 -73.99 1.40
CA ASP A 593 45.57 -73.84 2.06
C ASP A 593 46.73 -74.42 1.23
N ASP A 594 46.46 -75.43 0.39
CA ASP A 594 47.40 -76.06 -0.53
C ASP A 594 47.61 -75.28 -1.86
N LYS A 595 46.87 -74.17 -2.04
CA LYS A 595 46.90 -73.24 -3.19
C LYS A 595 46.29 -73.79 -4.49
N ASN A 596 45.34 -74.72 -4.38
CA ASN A 596 44.47 -75.11 -5.48
C ASN A 596 43.29 -74.13 -5.59
N VAL A 597 42.71 -74.02 -6.79
CA VAL A 597 41.42 -73.34 -6.97
C VAL A 597 40.32 -74.38 -6.72
N VAL A 598 39.52 -74.16 -5.69
CA VAL A 598 38.48 -75.11 -5.25
C VAL A 598 37.09 -74.49 -5.40
N GLU A 599 36.13 -75.32 -5.80
CA GLU A 599 34.71 -74.98 -5.79
C GLU A 599 34.23 -74.79 -4.35
N LYS A 600 33.50 -73.70 -4.09
CA LYS A 600 32.91 -73.41 -2.79
C LYS A 600 31.59 -74.16 -2.64
N PHE A 601 31.67 -75.40 -2.17
CA PHE A 601 30.48 -76.14 -1.71
C PHE A 601 29.89 -75.46 -0.46
N ASP A 602 28.69 -74.91 -0.58
CA ASP A 602 27.92 -74.37 0.55
C ASP A 602 27.23 -75.51 1.31
N ASP A 603 27.61 -75.68 2.58
CA ASP A 603 26.93 -76.60 3.50
C ASP A 603 25.58 -75.98 3.93
N PRO A 604 24.42 -76.57 3.61
CA PRO A 604 23.17 -75.83 3.45
C PRO A 604 22.43 -75.44 4.74
N PHE A 605 23.13 -75.32 5.89
CA PHE A 605 22.50 -75.14 7.20
C PHE A 605 23.08 -74.08 8.14
N ASP A 606 24.22 -73.44 7.84
CA ASP A 606 24.86 -72.53 8.80
C ASP A 606 25.06 -71.08 8.28
N THR A 607 23.95 -70.35 8.13
CA THR A 607 23.80 -68.91 8.48
C THR A 607 22.42 -68.36 8.09
N ILE A 608 21.43 -68.47 8.98
CA ILE A 608 20.28 -67.54 9.02
C ILE A 608 20.14 -66.98 10.44
N GLU A 609 21.06 -66.11 10.83
CA GLU A 609 20.82 -65.14 11.89
C GLU A 609 20.47 -63.79 11.25
N LEU A 610 19.23 -63.69 10.77
CA LEU A 610 18.63 -62.42 10.38
C LEU A 610 18.47 -61.55 11.63
N ALA A 611 19.46 -60.69 11.89
CA ALA A 611 19.46 -59.73 12.99
C ALA A 611 18.25 -58.78 12.87
N HIS A 612 17.14 -59.16 13.51
CA HIS A 612 15.90 -58.41 13.53
C HIS A 612 16.08 -57.19 14.43
N ILE A 613 16.40 -56.04 13.84
CA ILE A 613 16.43 -54.76 14.55
C ILE A 613 14.98 -54.32 14.82
N ASP A 614 14.37 -54.95 15.82
CA ASP A 614 13.21 -54.37 16.49
C ASP A 614 13.70 -53.31 17.49
N GLY A 615 13.07 -52.14 17.47
CA GLY A 615 13.67 -50.89 17.91
C GLY A 615 12.65 -49.75 18.05
N SER A 616 11.48 -50.10 18.57
CA SER A 616 10.30 -49.25 18.72
C SER A 616 10.55 -47.87 19.35
N MET A 617 9.94 -46.82 18.79
CA MET A 617 9.32 -45.69 19.52
C MET A 617 8.60 -44.71 18.58
N PRO A 618 7.56 -43.98 19.03
CA PRO A 618 6.36 -44.46 19.72
C PRO A 618 5.10 -44.15 18.88
N ALA A 619 3.90 -44.47 19.38
CA ALA A 619 2.64 -44.22 18.68
C ALA A 619 2.12 -42.77 18.79
N ILE A 620 1.31 -42.36 17.81
CA ILE A 620 0.16 -41.45 17.93
C ILE A 620 -0.88 -41.81 16.85
N ASP A 621 -2.17 -41.66 17.18
CA ASP A 621 -3.34 -42.01 16.36
C ASP A 621 -3.61 -40.94 15.28
N ASP A 622 -4.02 -41.34 14.08
CA ASP A 622 -5.04 -40.60 13.35
C ASP A 622 -5.79 -41.50 12.34
N ARG A 623 -7.13 -41.39 12.31
CA ARG A 623 -8.02 -42.31 11.58
C ARG A 623 -8.78 -41.63 10.45
N PRO A 624 -8.73 -42.17 9.23
CA PRO A 624 -9.82 -42.04 8.26
C PRO A 624 -10.85 -43.16 8.46
N ILE A 625 -12.12 -42.80 8.69
CA ILE A 625 -13.23 -43.75 8.78
C ILE A 625 -13.68 -44.17 7.37
N ALA A 626 -13.84 -45.48 7.13
CA ALA A 626 -14.40 -46.01 5.89
C ALA A 626 -15.94 -45.89 5.85
N PRO A 627 -16.56 -45.64 4.68
CA PRO A 627 -17.97 -45.22 4.60
C PRO A 627 -18.99 -46.36 4.52
N SER A 628 -20.20 -46.11 5.04
CA SER A 628 -21.45 -46.87 4.79
C SER A 628 -22.66 -45.99 5.23
N PRO A 629 -23.92 -46.26 4.83
CA PRO A 629 -24.67 -45.22 4.12
C PRO A 629 -26.05 -44.81 4.68
N ASN A 630 -26.40 -43.52 4.52
CA ASN A 630 -27.68 -42.99 4.04
C ASN A 630 -27.60 -41.46 3.90
#